data_AF-A0AAW4VUR7-F1
#
_entry.id   AF-A0AAW4VUR7-F1
#
_cell.length_a   1.000
_cell.length_b   1.000
_cell.length_c   1.000
_cell.angle_alpha   90.00
_cell.angle_beta   90.00
_cell.angle_gamma   90.00
#
_symmetry.space_group_name_H-M   'P 1'
#
loop_
_entity.id
_entity.type
_entity.pdbx_description
1 polymer ?
#
loop_
_entity_poly.entity_id
_entity_poly.type
_entity_poly.pdbx_seq_one_letter_code
_entity_poly.pdbx_strand_id
1 'polypeptide(L)' 'MDLIQHMKKLLGTEHPYDKAHRLKVECTDGITLTGKFVTVVGALDNEPEIAELIIRRDDNGVLTGMLETEIKTVELMD' A
#
# COMPACT_ATOMS: atom_id res chain seq x y z
N MET A 1 4.95 -10.60 -0.03
CA MET A 1 3.67 -11.04 -0.63
C MET A 1 3.69 -10.66 -2.10
N ASP A 2 2.79 -11.13 -2.98
CA ASP A 2 2.59 -10.46 -4.29
C ASP A 2 1.69 -9.24 -4.06
N LEU A 3 2.28 -8.04 -3.99
CA LEU A 3 1.59 -6.82 -3.59
C LEU A 3 0.51 -6.43 -4.59
N ILE A 4 0.80 -6.54 -5.89
CA ILE A 4 -0.15 -6.15 -6.94
C ILE A 4 -1.38 -7.06 -6.90
N GLN A 5 -1.19 -8.37 -6.83
CA GLN A 5 -2.30 -9.31 -6.72
C GLN A 5 -3.06 -9.15 -5.40
N HIS A 6 -2.35 -8.88 -4.30
CA HIS A 6 -2.97 -8.63 -3.00
C HIS A 6 -3.88 -7.39 -3.05
N MET A 7 -3.37 -6.27 -3.56
CA MET A 7 -4.12 -5.02 -3.66
C MET A 7 -5.32 -5.12 -4.62
N LYS A 8 -5.18 -5.86 -5.74
CA LYS A 8 -6.32 -6.16 -6.62
C LYS A 8 -7.43 -6.94 -5.91
N LYS A 9 -7.08 -7.92 -5.07
CA LYS A 9 -8.06 -8.66 -4.28
C LYS A 9 -8.68 -7.80 -3.19
N LEU A 10 -7.86 -6.99 -2.53
CA LEU A 10 -8.28 -6.16 -1.40
C LEU A 10 -9.24 -5.04 -1.82
N LEU A 11 -8.97 -4.36 -2.94
CA LEU A 11 -9.81 -3.29 -3.46
C LEU A 11 -10.99 -3.79 -4.32
N GLY A 12 -10.97 -5.07 -4.71
CA GLY A 12 -12.02 -5.72 -5.48
C GLY A 12 -12.13 -5.19 -6.91
N THR A 13 -13.36 -5.05 -7.41
CA THR A 13 -13.66 -4.53 -8.76
C THR A 13 -13.87 -3.02 -8.78
N GLU A 14 -13.84 -2.36 -7.63
CA GLU A 14 -13.99 -0.91 -7.54
C GLU A 14 -12.71 -0.25 -8.05
N HIS A 15 -12.84 0.86 -8.77
CA HIS A 15 -11.67 1.59 -9.21
C HIS A 15 -11.00 2.19 -7.95
N PRO A 16 -9.69 1.98 -7.73
CA PRO A 16 -8.99 2.32 -6.47
C PRO A 16 -9.10 3.77 -6.02
N TYR A 17 -9.50 4.66 -6.93
CA TYR A 17 -9.57 6.10 -6.75
C TYR A 17 -11.00 6.62 -6.54
N ASP A 18 -12.00 5.75 -6.67
CA ASP A 18 -13.42 6.13 -6.54
C ASP A 18 -13.82 6.33 -5.07
N LYS A 19 -13.08 5.73 -4.14
CA LYS A 19 -13.25 5.90 -2.70
C LYS A 19 -11.91 6.16 -2.03
N ALA A 20 -11.97 6.88 -0.92
CA ALA A 20 -10.82 7.09 -0.05
C ALA A 20 -10.59 5.85 0.82
N HIS A 21 -9.99 4.79 0.26
CA HIS A 21 -9.61 3.60 1.02
C HIS A 21 -8.55 3.96 2.07
N ARG A 22 -8.77 3.56 3.32
CA ARG A 22 -7.76 3.62 4.39
C ARG A 22 -7.17 2.25 4.59
N LEU A 23 -5.86 2.22 4.76
CA LEU A 23 -5.08 1.00 4.89
C LEU A 23 -4.35 1.02 6.22
N LYS A 24 -4.26 -0.15 6.83
CA LYS A 24 -3.28 -0.48 7.86
C LYS A 24 -2.23 -1.39 7.23
N VAL A 25 -0.96 -0.99 7.36
CA VAL A 25 0.18 -1.70 6.79
C VAL A 25 1.12 -2.08 7.92
N GLU A 26 1.38 -3.38 8.10
CA GLU A 26 2.45 -3.87 8.98
C GLU A 26 3.68 -4.14 8.13
N CYS A 27 4.80 -3.51 8.48
CA CYS A 27 6.09 -3.70 7.84
C CYS A 27 6.87 -4.87 8.46
N THR A 28 7.84 -5.40 7.74
CA THR A 28 8.66 -6.55 8.18
C THR A 28 9.57 -6.22 9.37
N ASP A 29 9.86 -4.95 9.61
CA ASP A 29 10.58 -4.44 10.78
C ASP A 29 9.69 -4.25 12.02
N GLY A 30 8.38 -4.55 11.91
CA GLY A 30 7.39 -4.42 12.98
C GLY A 30 6.76 -3.04 13.09
N ILE A 31 7.13 -2.07 12.24
CA ILE A 31 6.45 -0.78 12.17
C ILE A 31 5.04 -0.98 11.60
N THR A 32 4.04 -0.35 12.20
CA THR A 32 2.68 -0.28 11.65
C THR A 32 2.39 1.14 11.22
N LEU A 33 1.99 1.30 9.95
CA LEU A 33 1.54 2.56 9.39
C LEU A 33 0.04 2.50 9.08
N THR A 34 -0.63 3.63 9.23
CA THR A 34 -2.02 3.81 8.82
C THR A 34 -2.10 5.02 7.92
N GLY A 35 -2.95 4.95 6.89
CA GLY A 35 -3.06 6.05 5.95
C GLY A 35 -4.04 5.80 4.81
N LYS A 36 -4.32 6.86 4.07
CA LYS A 36 -5.12 6.78 2.84
C LYS A 36 -4.29 6.15 1.73
N PHE A 37 -4.86 5.17 1.03
CA PHE A 37 -4.32 4.61 -0.19
C PHE A 37 -4.11 5.71 -1.24
N VAL A 38 -2.93 5.73 -1.88
CA VAL A 38 -2.64 6.66 -2.97
C VAL A 38 -2.45 5.91 -4.28
N THR A 39 -1.50 4.98 -4.35
CA THR A 39 -1.26 4.18 -5.57
C THR A 39 -0.46 2.92 -5.23
N VAL A 40 -0.42 1.98 -6.18
CA VAL A 40 0.56 0.90 -6.22
C VAL A 40 1.37 1.04 -7.50
N VAL A 41 2.69 1.03 -7.39
CA VAL A 41 3.61 1.06 -8.53
C VAL A 41 4.06 -0.37 -8.80
N GLY A 42 3.98 -0.80 -10.06
CA GLY A 42 4.46 -2.12 -10.47
C GLY A 42 5.98 -2.17 -10.53
N ALA A 43 6.55 -3.36 -10.35
CA ALA A 43 8.01 -3.56 -10.36
C ALA A 43 8.69 -3.03 -11.63
N LEU A 44 8.05 -3.15 -12.81
CA LEU A 44 8.60 -2.67 -14.08
C LEU A 44 8.59 -1.13 -14.21
N ASP A 45 7.83 -0.45 -13.38
CA ASP A 45 7.69 1.01 -13.35
C ASP A 45 8.40 1.63 -12.13
N ASN A 46 9.23 0.84 -11.43
CA ASN A 46 9.92 1.25 -10.21
C ASN A 46 11.42 0.93 -10.25
N GLU A 47 12.19 1.69 -9.47
CA GLU A 47 13.62 1.43 -9.24
C GLU A 47 13.90 1.47 -7.72
N PRO A 48 14.31 0.36 -7.08
CA PRO A 48 14.59 -0.96 -7.68
C PRO A 48 13.34 -1.60 -8.29
N GLU A 49 13.52 -2.59 -9.18
CA GLU A 49 12.45 -3.36 -9.85
C GLU A 49 11.62 -4.21 -8.86
N ILE A 50 10.97 -3.56 -7.90
CA ILE A 50 10.18 -4.12 -6.81
C ILE A 50 8.91 -3.28 -6.72
N ALA A 51 7.74 -3.91 -6.62
CA ALA A 51 6.48 -3.19 -6.49
C ALA A 51 6.44 -2.35 -5.20
N GLU A 52 5.75 -1.22 -5.23
CA GLU A 52 5.69 -0.28 -4.11
C GLU A 52 4.24 0.13 -3.81
N LEU A 53 3.88 0.15 -2.53
CA LEU A 53 2.62 0.73 -2.04
C LEU A 53 2.88 2.14 -1.53
N ILE A 54 2.12 3.12 -2.03
CA ILE A 54 2.19 4.49 -1.55
C ILE A 54 0.91 4.82 -0.77
N ILE A 55 1.09 5.28 0.46
CA ILE A 55 0.02 5.82 1.30
C ILE A 55 0.30 7.27 1.71
N ARG A 56 -0.76 8.01 2.00
CA ARG A 56 -0.69 9.27 2.75
C ARG A 56 -0.94 8.95 4.23
N ARG A 57 0.08 9.07 5.05
CA ARG A 57 0.02 8.67 6.48
C ARG A 57 -0.95 9.53 7.27
N ASP A 58 -1.64 8.89 8.23
CA ASP A 58 -2.59 9.57 9.11
C ASP A 58 -1.93 10.43 10.18
N ASP A 59 -0.73 10.08 10.62
CA ASP A 59 -0.04 10.74 11.74
C ASP A 59 0.59 12.08 11.36
N ASN A 60 1.12 12.20 10.14
CA ASN A 60 1.86 13.39 9.70
C ASN A 60 1.50 13.85 8.27
N GLY A 61 0.61 13.16 7.57
CA GLY A 61 0.17 13.52 6.22
C GLY A 61 1.21 13.33 5.12
N VAL A 62 2.39 12.79 5.45
CA VAL A 62 3.50 12.54 4.52
C VAL A 62 3.15 11.36 3.60
N LEU A 63 3.56 11.47 2.34
CA LEU A 63 3.51 10.35 1.41
C LEU A 63 4.64 9.39 1.73
N THR A 64 4.32 8.12 1.94
CA THR A 64 5.30 7.09 2.26
C THR A 64 5.09 5.92 1.32
N GLY A 65 6.15 5.62 0.57
CA GLY A 65 6.30 4.41 -0.22
C GLY A 65 6.89 3.30 0.65
N MET A 66 6.38 2.08 0.46
CA MET A 66 6.90 0.86 1.08
C MET A 66 7.03 -0.19 -0.01
N LEU A 67 8.22 -0.76 -0.15
CA LEU A 67 8.48 -1.81 -1.13
C LEU A 67 7.76 -3.10 -0.72
N GLU A 68 7.37 -3.91 -1.70
CA GLU A 68 6.74 -5.21 -1.48
C GLU A 68 7.51 -6.11 -0.50
N THR A 69 8.83 -6.01 -0.50
CA THR A 69 9.74 -6.76 0.38
C THR A 69 9.75 -6.23 1.82
N GLU A 70 9.32 -5.00 2.04
CA GLU A 70 9.21 -4.34 3.34
C GLU A 70 7.84 -4.56 3.99
N ILE A 71 6.86 -5.04 3.22
CA ILE A 71 5.48 -5.20 3.68
C ILE A 71 5.20 -6.63 4.14
N LYS A 72 4.70 -6.74 5.37
CA LYS A 72 4.25 -8.00 5.95
C LYS A 72 2.75 -8.24 5.75
N THR A 73 1.91 -7.25 6.05
CA THR A 73 0.45 -7.31 5.85
C THR A 73 -0.12 -5.97 5.39
N VAL A 74 -1.23 -6.02 4.63
CA VAL A 74 -2.03 -4.85 4.26
C VAL A 74 -3.50 -5.19 4.45
N GLU A 75 -4.20 -4.37 5.23
CA GLU A 75 -5.61 -4.53 5.59
C GLU A 75 -6.39 -3.25 5.27
N LEU A 76 -7.64 -3.38 4.84
CA LEU A 76 -8.58 -2.26 4.76
C LEU A 76 -9.06 -1.90 6.17
N MET A 77 -9.17 -0.60 6.43
CA MET A 77 -9.80 -0.07 7.62
C MET A 77 -11.22 0.37 7.28
N ASP A 78 -12.16 0.11 8.20
CA ASP A 78 -13.56 0.56 8.13
C ASP A 78 -13.69 2.09 8.29
#